data_AF-A0AAV0WQT2-F1
#
_entry.id   AF-A0AAV0WQT2-F1
#
_cell.length_a   1.000
_cell.length_b   1.000
_cell.length_c   1.000
_cell.angle_alpha   90.00
_cell.angle_beta   90.00
_cell.angle_gamma   90.00
#
_symmetry.space_group_name_H-M   'P 1'
#
loop_
_entity.id
_entity.type
_entity.pdbx_description
1 polymer ?
#
loop_
_entity_poly.entity_id
_entity_poly.type
_entity_poly.pdbx_seq_one_letter_code
_entity_poly.pdbx_strand_id
1 'polypeptide(L)'
;MPIQRLLYYSTLYYSVNNLLIIYIIQSVLFTFNTIDLHEAANKMKDTLNILSECRENVSTWFTEIYKSSEKMAKTQKVDLKIPRNCSRQTNRAYYPTNNTEEYYKLAIFIPLLYNVINDLKARFSEKTLECFNLS
;
A
#
# COMPACT_ATOMS: atom_id res chain seq x y z
N MET A 1 20.96 -6.52 -24.99
CA MET A 1 21.07 -5.60 -23.84
C MET A 1 20.13 -4.36 -23.86
N PRO A 2 18.83 -4.43 -24.23
CA PRO A 2 17.87 -3.35 -23.91
C PRO A 2 16.83 -3.72 -22.83
N ILE A 3 16.65 -5.01 -22.56
CA ILE A 3 15.61 -5.54 -21.65
C ILE A 3 15.91 -5.25 -20.17
N GLN A 4 17.19 -5.16 -19.80
CA GLN A 4 17.62 -4.76 -18.45
C GLN A 4 17.24 -3.31 -18.11
N ARG A 5 17.18 -2.39 -19.10
CA ARG A 5 16.71 -1.02 -18.88
C ARG A 5 15.20 -0.96 -18.60
N LEU A 6 14.41 -1.80 -19.26
CA LEU A 6 12.96 -1.87 -19.04
C LEU A 6 12.60 -2.48 -17.69
N LEU A 7 13.34 -3.50 -17.25
CA LEU A 7 13.22 -4.04 -15.89
C LEU A 7 13.58 -2.98 -14.85
N TYR A 8 14.65 -2.22 -15.08
CA TYR A 8 15.04 -1.08 -14.25
C TYR A 8 13.89 -0.08 -14.09
N TYR A 9 13.24 0.36 -15.18
CA TYR A 9 12.09 1.27 -15.11
C TYR A 9 10.86 0.68 -14.42
N SER A 10 10.60 -0.62 -14.57
CA SER A 10 9.48 -1.28 -13.89
C SER A 10 9.71 -1.40 -12.38
N THR A 11 10.94 -1.73 -11.96
CA THR A 11 11.33 -1.71 -10.55
C THR A 11 11.38 -0.29 -9.99
N LEU A 12 11.75 0.70 -10.81
CA LEU A 12 11.78 2.12 -10.42
C LEU A 12 10.36 2.65 -10.21
N TYR A 13 9.42 2.32 -11.10
CA TYR A 13 8.00 2.67 -10.97
C TYR A 13 7.35 2.06 -9.71
N TYR A 14 7.65 0.79 -9.42
CA TYR A 14 7.22 0.15 -8.18
C TYR A 14 7.87 0.78 -6.94
N SER A 15 9.15 1.15 -7.00
CA SER A 15 9.84 1.82 -5.90
C SER A 15 9.34 3.24 -5.64
N VAL A 16 8.94 3.97 -6.69
CA VAL A 16 8.32 5.30 -6.61
C VAL A 16 6.91 5.23 -6.04
N ASN A 17 6.12 4.21 -6.39
CA ASN A 17 4.81 3.94 -5.76
C ASN A 17 4.95 3.57 -4.28
N ASN A 18 5.99 2.82 -3.91
CA ASN A 18 6.33 2.54 -2.51
C ASN A 18 6.75 3.82 -1.77
N LEU A 19 7.49 4.71 -2.45
CA LEU A 19 7.84 6.04 -1.97
C LEU A 19 6.61 6.93 -1.79
N LEU A 20 5.56 6.78 -2.60
CA LEU A 20 4.29 7.51 -2.43
C LEU A 20 3.55 7.05 -1.17
N ILE A 21 3.55 5.75 -0.88
CA ILE A 21 2.99 5.19 0.35
C ILE A 21 3.81 5.64 1.57
N ILE A 22 5.14 5.60 1.47
CA ILE A 22 6.03 6.14 2.49
C ILE A 22 5.84 7.66 2.62
N TYR A 23 5.61 8.40 1.54
CA TYR A 23 5.37 9.85 1.55
C TYR A 23 4.01 10.21 2.15
N ILE A 24 2.98 9.38 1.97
CA ILE A 24 1.69 9.52 2.64
C ILE A 24 1.83 9.22 4.14
N ILE A 25 2.59 8.18 4.50
CA ILE A 25 2.92 7.88 5.90
C ILE A 25 3.73 9.02 6.49
N GLN A 26 4.76 9.51 5.77
CA GLN A 26 5.65 10.61 6.15
C GLN A 26 4.89 11.93 6.20
N SER A 27 3.94 12.22 5.32
CA SER A 27 3.16 13.47 5.36
C SER A 27 2.24 13.48 6.56
N VAL A 28 1.62 12.35 6.88
CA VAL A 28 0.90 12.14 8.14
C VAL A 28 1.84 12.23 9.34
N LEU A 29 3.09 11.74 9.22
CA LEU A 29 4.15 11.81 10.25
C LEU A 29 4.87 13.17 10.34
N PHE A 30 4.69 14.06 9.37
CA PHE A 30 5.40 15.35 9.26
C PHE A 30 4.46 16.55 9.34
N THR A 31 3.14 16.34 9.46
CA THR A 31 2.20 17.35 9.99
C THR A 31 2.39 17.61 11.50
N PHE A 32 3.61 17.45 12.02
CA PHE A 32 3.97 17.53 13.45
C PHE A 32 4.70 18.83 13.80
N ASN A 33 4.39 19.94 13.11
CA ASN A 33 4.81 21.26 13.60
C ASN A 33 3.68 22.00 14.33
N THR A 34 2.46 21.44 14.41
CA THR A 34 1.29 22.13 15.00
C THR A 34 0.26 21.24 15.70
N ILE A 35 0.41 19.91 15.70
CA ILE A 35 -0.62 18.99 16.24
C ILE A 35 -0.17 18.47 17.61
N ASP A 36 -1.09 18.52 18.58
CA ASP A 36 -0.89 17.94 19.91
C ASP A 36 -0.66 16.42 19.79
N LEU A 37 0.30 15.89 20.56
CA LEU A 37 0.61 14.46 20.58
C LEU A 37 -0.62 13.62 20.91
N HIS A 38 -1.51 14.12 21.77
CA HIS A 38 -2.76 13.43 22.12
C HIS A 38 -3.75 13.42 20.96
N GLU A 39 -3.83 14.50 20.19
CA GLU A 39 -4.65 14.59 18.99
C GLU A 39 -4.09 13.68 17.87
N ALA A 40 -2.77 13.62 17.74
CA ALA A 40 -2.10 12.72 16.82
C ALA A 40 -2.37 11.24 17.17
N ALA A 41 -2.30 10.86 18.44
CA ALA A 41 -2.63 9.50 18.89
C ALA A 41 -4.08 9.13 18.57
N ASN A 42 -5.03 10.04 18.81
CA ASN A 42 -6.43 9.84 18.46
C ASN A 42 -6.63 9.66 16.95
N LYS A 43 -6.04 10.55 16.13
CA LYS A 43 -6.05 10.43 14.67
C LYS A 43 -5.46 9.09 14.20
N MET A 44 -4.41 8.61 14.86
CA MET A 44 -3.82 7.30 14.53
C MET A 44 -4.78 6.16 14.83
N LYS A 45 -5.50 6.20 15.96
CA LYS A 45 -6.56 5.23 16.27
C LYS A 45 -7.68 5.25 15.22
N ASP A 46 -8.10 6.43 14.79
CA ASP A 46 -9.10 6.59 13.73
C ASP A 46 -8.60 6.02 12.39
N THR A 47 -7.35 6.30 12.02
CA THR A 47 -6.76 5.73 10.80
C THR A 47 -6.65 4.21 10.87
N LEU A 48 -6.33 3.63 12.03
CA LEU A 48 -6.34 2.17 12.22
C LEU A 48 -7.74 1.57 12.05
N ASN A 49 -8.78 2.27 12.51
CA ASN A 49 -10.17 1.85 12.31
C ASN A 49 -10.54 1.86 10.83
N ILE A 50 -10.23 2.95 10.11
CA ILE A 50 -10.48 3.08 8.66
C ILE A 50 -9.73 1.99 7.88
N LEU A 51 -8.47 1.72 8.21
CA LEU A 51 -7.69 0.67 7.55
C LEU A 51 -8.24 -0.73 7.84
N SER A 52 -8.80 -0.95 9.05
CA SER A 52 -9.45 -2.21 9.41
C SER A 52 -10.75 -2.41 8.63
N GLU A 53 -11.56 -1.36 8.50
CA GLU A 53 -12.77 -1.37 7.65
C GLU A 53 -12.41 -1.61 6.16
N CYS A 54 -11.34 -0.97 5.69
CA CYS A 54 -10.80 -1.22 4.35
C CYS A 54 -10.39 -2.69 4.16
N ARG A 55 -9.90 -3.35 5.22
CA ARG A 55 -9.55 -4.78 5.16
C ARG A 55 -10.78 -5.68 5.07
N GLU A 56 -11.87 -5.34 5.75
CA GLU A 56 -13.14 -6.08 5.67
C GLU A 56 -13.78 -5.91 4.28
N ASN A 57 -13.76 -4.69 3.76
CA ASN A 57 -14.36 -4.33 2.47
C ASN A 57 -13.34 -4.21 1.34
N VAL A 58 -12.29 -5.04 1.36
CA VAL A 58 -11.09 -4.86 0.50
C VAL A 58 -11.40 -4.85 -0.99
N SER A 59 -12.45 -5.56 -1.42
CA SER A 59 -12.81 -5.64 -2.83
C SER A 59 -13.41 -4.33 -3.35
N THR A 60 -14.29 -3.67 -2.59
CA THR A 60 -14.95 -2.43 -3.05
C THR A 60 -13.92 -1.30 -3.15
N TRP A 61 -13.12 -1.14 -2.10
CA TRP A 61 -12.04 -0.17 -2.04
C TRP A 61 -11.01 -0.39 -3.15
N PHE A 62 -10.58 -1.64 -3.36
CA PHE A 62 -9.60 -1.92 -4.40
C PHE A 62 -10.14 -1.69 -5.81
N THR A 63 -11.42 -1.99 -6.07
CA THR A 63 -12.02 -1.76 -7.39
C THR A 63 -12.02 -0.28 -7.76
N GLU A 64 -12.25 0.63 -6.80
CA GLU A 64 -12.16 2.08 -7.05
C GLU A 64 -10.73 2.53 -7.37
N ILE A 65 -9.75 2.06 -6.58
CA ILE A 65 -8.33 2.33 -6.79
C ILE A 65 -7.88 1.79 -8.16
N TYR A 66 -8.33 0.60 -8.52
CA TYR A 66 -8.02 -0.04 -9.79
C TYR A 66 -8.61 0.73 -10.96
N LYS A 67 -9.89 1.15 -10.88
CA LYS A 67 -10.52 2.00 -11.90
C LYS A 67 -9.81 3.33 -12.10
N SER A 68 -9.37 3.97 -11.01
CA SER A 68 -8.60 5.22 -11.09
C SER A 68 -7.24 4.98 -11.78
N SER A 69 -6.56 3.90 -11.41
CA SER A 69 -5.29 3.48 -12.03
C SER A 69 -5.46 3.14 -13.51
N GLU A 70 -6.55 2.48 -13.88
CA GLU A 70 -6.89 2.13 -15.27
C GLU A 70 -7.14 3.39 -16.11
N LYS A 71 -7.88 4.38 -15.57
CA LYS A 71 -8.07 5.67 -16.24
C LYS A 71 -6.74 6.37 -16.49
N MET A 72 -5.87 6.42 -15.47
CA MET A 72 -4.56 7.06 -15.60
C MET A 72 -3.65 6.32 -16.60
N ALA A 73 -3.66 4.98 -16.59
CA ALA A 73 -2.92 4.16 -17.55
C ALA A 73 -3.40 4.40 -18.99
N LYS A 74 -4.72 4.47 -19.20
CA LYS A 74 -5.33 4.83 -20.49
C LYS A 74 -4.87 6.20 -20.98
N THR A 75 -4.84 7.22 -20.12
CA THR A 75 -4.33 8.56 -20.46
C THR A 75 -2.86 8.52 -20.90
N GLN A 76 -2.06 7.67 -20.27
CA GLN A 76 -0.64 7.50 -20.60
C GLN A 76 -0.39 6.50 -21.74
N LYS A 77 -1.44 5.93 -22.36
CA LYS A 77 -1.37 4.87 -23.37
C LYS A 77 -0.56 3.64 -22.92
N VAL A 78 -0.66 3.31 -21.64
CA VAL A 78 -0.04 2.14 -21.02
C VAL A 78 -1.11 1.09 -20.74
N ASP A 79 -0.85 -0.16 -21.12
CA ASP A 79 -1.74 -1.27 -20.80
C ASP A 79 -1.44 -1.83 -19.40
N LEU A 80 -2.47 -1.95 -18.57
CA LEU A 80 -2.40 -2.73 -17.33
C LEU A 80 -2.45 -4.22 -17.67
N LYS A 81 -1.33 -4.91 -17.47
CA LYS A 81 -1.21 -6.36 -17.71
C LYS A 81 -0.64 -7.04 -16.47
N ILE A 82 -0.95 -8.32 -16.31
CA ILE A 82 -0.31 -9.16 -15.29
C ILE A 82 1.17 -9.29 -15.70
N PRO A 83 2.12 -9.06 -14.78
CA PRO A 83 3.53 -9.27 -15.07
C PRO A 83 3.78 -10.72 -15.47
N ARG A 84 4.87 -10.97 -16.22
CA ARG A 84 5.20 -12.31 -16.71
C ARG A 84 5.27 -13.31 -15.55
N ASN A 85 4.40 -14.31 -15.55
CA ASN A 85 4.52 -15.46 -14.66
C ASN A 85 5.56 -16.42 -15.24
N CYS A 86 6.68 -16.60 -14.54
CA CYS A 86 7.64 -17.65 -14.87
C CYS A 86 7.09 -19.00 -14.41
N SER A 87 7.43 -20.08 -15.12
CA SER A 87 7.01 -21.46 -14.79
C SER A 87 7.38 -21.88 -13.37
N ARG A 88 8.39 -21.25 -12.77
CA ARG A 88 8.78 -21.44 -11.38
C ARG A 88 9.05 -20.08 -10.71
N GLN A 89 8.14 -19.64 -9.84
CA GLN A 89 8.36 -18.53 -8.92
C GLN A 89 8.65 -19.11 -7.53
N THR A 90 9.85 -18.84 -6.99
CA THR A 90 10.24 -19.33 -5.65
C THR A 90 10.13 -18.26 -4.59
N ASN A 91 10.28 -16.99 -4.96
CA ASN A 91 10.36 -15.87 -4.00
C ASN A 91 9.03 -15.13 -3.84
N ARG A 92 8.02 -15.43 -4.66
CA ARG A 92 6.73 -14.76 -4.63
C ARG A 92 5.60 -15.77 -4.71
N ALA A 93 4.54 -15.52 -3.96
CA ALA A 93 3.32 -16.31 -4.02
C ALA A 93 2.75 -16.32 -5.44
N TYR A 94 2.40 -17.51 -5.90
CA TYR A 94 1.76 -17.72 -7.19
C TYR A 94 0.24 -17.59 -7.03
N TYR A 95 -0.36 -16.69 -7.80
CA TYR A 95 -1.81 -16.49 -7.85
C TYR A 95 -2.29 -16.88 -9.26
N PRO A 96 -2.97 -18.03 -9.42
CA PRO A 96 -3.47 -18.48 -10.72
C PRO A 96 -4.71 -17.66 -11.09
N THR A 97 -4.49 -16.47 -11.63
CA THR A 97 -5.57 -15.56 -11.99
C THR A 97 -5.30 -14.93 -13.35
N ASN A 98 -6.29 -14.94 -14.23
CA ASN A 98 -6.22 -14.28 -15.54
C ASN A 98 -6.74 -12.84 -15.50
N ASN A 99 -7.40 -12.46 -14.39
CA ASN A 99 -7.87 -11.10 -14.15
C ASN A 99 -6.73 -10.26 -13.55
N THR A 100 -6.39 -9.16 -14.23
CA THR A 100 -5.38 -8.20 -13.79
C THR A 100 -5.73 -7.58 -12.45
N GLU A 101 -6.98 -7.13 -12.28
CA GLU A 101 -7.45 -6.51 -11.04
C GLU A 101 -7.25 -7.44 -9.85
N GLU A 102 -7.70 -8.68 -9.99
CA GLU A 102 -7.62 -9.67 -8.93
C GLU A 102 -6.18 -10.06 -8.61
N TYR A 103 -5.30 -10.13 -9.62
CA TYR A 103 -3.87 -10.33 -9.40
C TYR A 103 -3.24 -9.22 -8.55
N TYR A 104 -3.47 -7.94 -8.91
CA TYR A 104 -2.91 -6.81 -8.16
C TYR A 104 -3.51 -6.73 -6.74
N LYS A 105 -4.79 -7.08 -6.58
CA LYS A 105 -5.45 -7.16 -5.27
C LYS A 105 -4.76 -8.17 -4.35
N LEU A 106 -4.59 -9.40 -4.82
CA LEU A 106 -4.04 -10.51 -4.03
C LEU A 106 -2.54 -10.38 -3.80
N ALA A 107 -1.79 -10.01 -4.84
CA ALA A 107 -0.33 -10.05 -4.81
C ALA A 107 0.31 -8.80 -4.22
N ILE A 108 -0.42 -7.68 -4.14
CA ILE A 108 0.11 -6.37 -3.74
C ILE A 108 -0.77 -5.73 -2.68
N PHE A 109 -2.04 -5.46 -2.98
CA PHE A 109 -2.87 -4.64 -2.12
C PHE A 109 -3.13 -5.27 -0.75
N ILE A 110 -3.54 -6.54 -0.70
CA ILE A 110 -3.81 -7.23 0.56
C ILE A 110 -2.53 -7.39 1.41
N PRO A 111 -1.39 -7.87 0.87
CA PRO A 111 -0.15 -7.93 1.64
C PRO A 111 0.33 -6.57 2.15
N LEU A 112 0.23 -5.53 1.32
CA LEU A 112 0.61 -4.18 1.71
C LEU A 112 -0.28 -3.65 2.84
N LEU A 113 -1.60 -3.76 2.70
CA LEU A 113 -2.56 -3.32 3.70
C LEU A 113 -2.33 -4.05 5.03
N TYR A 114 -2.06 -5.35 4.97
CA TYR A 114 -1.71 -6.14 6.16
C TYR A 114 -0.48 -5.59 6.88
N ASN A 115 0.60 -5.36 6.13
CA ASN A 115 1.86 -4.88 6.69
C ASN A 115 1.72 -3.50 7.30
N VAL A 116 1.03 -2.58 6.62
CA VAL A 116 0.79 -1.22 7.14
C VAL A 116 -0.03 -1.25 8.44
N ILE A 117 -1.10 -2.05 8.50
CA ILE A 117 -1.89 -2.19 9.73
C ILE A 117 -1.04 -2.74 10.87
N ASN A 118 -0.23 -3.77 10.61
CA ASN A 118 0.63 -4.36 11.63
C ASN A 118 1.72 -3.40 12.11
N ASP A 119 2.36 -2.68 11.19
CA ASP A 119 3.39 -1.69 11.52
C ASP A 119 2.80 -0.56 12.38
N LEU A 120 1.62 -0.06 12.02
CA LEU A 120 0.93 0.96 12.81
C LEU A 120 0.52 0.43 14.19
N LYS A 121 -0.02 -0.78 14.28
CA LYS A 121 -0.34 -1.42 15.57
C LYS A 121 0.88 -1.61 16.45
N ALA A 122 2.03 -1.98 15.86
CA ALA A 122 3.27 -2.13 16.60
C ALA A 122 3.83 -0.79 17.10
N ARG A 123 3.73 0.27 16.28
CA ARG A 123 4.23 1.61 16.61
C ARG A 123 3.35 2.39 17.59
N PHE A 124 2.04 2.14 17.58
CA PHE A 124 1.04 2.77 18.44
C PHE A 124 0.42 1.76 19.41
N SER A 125 1.20 0.77 19.81
CA SER A 125 0.83 -0.13 20.90
C SER A 125 0.59 0.64 22.20
N GLU A 126 -0.19 0.05 23.11
CA GLU A 126 -0.45 0.64 24.43
C GLU A 126 0.86 0.97 25.16
N LYS A 127 1.82 0.04 25.13
CA LYS A 127 3.17 0.24 25.67
C LYS A 127 3.86 1.49 25.11
N THR A 128 3.76 1.72 23.80
CA THR A 128 4.37 2.90 23.17
C THR A 128 3.64 4.19 23.55
N LEU A 129 2.31 4.16 23.68
CA LEU A 129 1.53 5.33 24.10
C LEU A 129 1.77 5.69 25.56
N GLU A 130 1.86 4.70 26.45
CA GLU A 130 2.23 4.86 27.86
C GLU A 130 3.62 5.51 28.00
N CYS A 131 4.61 5.12 27.19
CA CYS A 131 5.94 5.75 27.20
C CYS A 131 5.91 7.26 26.92
N PHE A 132 4.86 7.76 26.25
CA PHE A 132 4.66 9.17 25.96
C PHE A 132 3.60 9.84 26.84
N ASN A 133 3.04 9.14 27.84
CA ASN A 133 1.90 9.58 28.66
C ASN A 133 0.66 9.95 27.82
N LEU A 134 0.39 9.16 26.77
CA LEU A 134 -0.73 9.35 25.83
C LEU A 134 -1.82 8.27 25.97
N SER A 135 -1.76 7.45 27.02
CA SER A 135 -2.70 6.36 27.34
C SER A 135 -4.02 6.87 27.90
#